data_AF-A0A955KIW5-F1
#
_entry.id   AF-A0A955KIW5-F1
#
_cell.length_a   1.000
_cell.length_b   1.000
_cell.length_c   1.000
_cell.angle_alpha   90.00
_cell.angle_beta   90.00
_cell.angle_gamma   90.00
#
_symmetry.space_group_name_H-M   'P 1'
#
loop_
_entity.id
_entity.type
_entity.pdbx_description
1 polymer ?
#
loop_
_entity_poly.entity_id
_entity_poly.type
_entity_poly.pdbx_seq_one_letter_code
_entity_poly.pdbx_strand_id
1 'polypeptide(L)'
;MNKEFKTTEDLLRAGQKTGLSLRDRNEMWRQLSDYADFHPLKGESRSRPKSLLTTVRSLVVTKWGPSLVALVFVTVLGSGFLSTKSLPGDALYSMKVEVVEPINGLLYFSDRDELNYHVDLMERRLFEMQELSQAEKLTPTEVEILGDQLAERTSDISDLLEQQTDETILPAESLETLSNAVAVVRAQNFIEDRQIDDKTESKLDVVADEINELYKAEVADLLNGEEEQVTEYIYDVLDEMSDDIEEVTPSVLSSESELGDYLSDVSGALEEGDLEKALLYTGEAKQLLDFNNYLEVKEIETEDPVDA
;
A
#
# COMPACT_ATOMS: atom_id res chain seq x y z
N MET A 1 47.83 -13.85 2.09
CA MET A 1 47.68 -12.41 2.42
C MET A 1 46.54 -12.29 3.40
N ASN A 2 46.83 -12.00 4.68
CA ASN A 2 45.80 -11.80 5.72
C ASN A 2 45.23 -10.40 5.59
N LYS A 3 43.91 -10.29 5.36
CA LYS A 3 43.17 -9.04 5.59
C LYS A 3 42.57 -9.12 7.00
N GLU A 4 42.97 -8.22 7.88
CA GLU A 4 42.29 -8.02 9.16
C GLU A 4 40.97 -7.30 8.91
N PHE A 5 39.85 -7.93 9.26
CA PHE A 5 38.53 -7.30 9.29
C PHE A 5 38.39 -6.53 10.60
N LYS A 6 38.15 -5.22 10.54
CA LYS A 6 38.19 -4.34 11.72
C LYS A 6 36.81 -3.98 12.28
N THR A 7 35.73 -4.21 11.53
CA THR A 7 34.35 -3.91 11.96
C THR A 7 33.39 -5.06 11.65
N THR A 8 32.26 -5.09 12.34
CA THR A 8 31.18 -6.07 12.13
C THR A 8 30.50 -5.90 10.77
N GLU A 9 30.46 -4.68 10.24
CA GLU A 9 29.97 -4.39 8.88
C GLU A 9 30.88 -4.95 7.79
N ASP A 10 32.21 -4.91 7.98
CA ASP A 10 33.18 -5.52 7.06
C ASP A 10 33.01 -7.05 6.99
N LEU A 11 32.65 -7.68 8.10
CA LEU A 11 32.35 -9.12 8.17
C LEU A 11 31.00 -9.46 7.52
N LEU A 12 29.97 -8.63 7.69
CA LEU A 12 28.66 -8.83 7.08
C LEU A 12 28.70 -8.67 5.56
N ARG A 13 29.41 -7.65 5.04
CA ARG A 13 29.63 -7.48 3.59
C ARG A 13 30.49 -8.58 2.97
N ALA A 14 31.48 -9.10 3.70
CA ALA A 14 32.27 -10.24 3.24
C ALA A 14 31.44 -11.55 3.22
N GLY A 15 30.52 -11.72 4.18
CA GLY A 15 29.59 -12.85 4.25
C GLY A 15 28.54 -12.84 3.14
N GLN A 16 27.96 -11.68 2.82
CA GLN A 16 26.95 -11.55 1.76
C GLN A 16 27.49 -11.87 0.36
N LYS A 17 28.79 -11.68 0.11
CA LYS A 17 29.42 -12.01 -1.18
C LYS A 17 29.91 -13.46 -1.32
N THR A 18 29.71 -14.31 -0.32
CA THR A 18 30.05 -15.73 -0.39
C THR A 18 28.83 -16.59 -0.08
N GLY A 19 27.86 -16.57 -1.00
CA GLY A 19 26.79 -17.56 -0.99
C GLY A 19 27.40 -18.96 -1.03
N LEU A 20 27.33 -19.70 0.09
CA LEU A 20 27.82 -21.07 0.16
C LEU A 20 27.13 -21.89 -0.93
N SER A 21 27.93 -22.43 -1.85
CA SER A 21 27.40 -23.24 -2.93
C SER A 21 26.64 -24.43 -2.34
N LEU A 22 25.66 -24.95 -3.08
CA LEU A 22 24.90 -26.14 -2.67
C LEU A 22 25.82 -27.32 -2.29
N ARG A 23 27.00 -27.39 -2.91
CA ARG A 23 28.02 -28.38 -2.61
C ARG A 23 28.67 -28.16 -1.24
N ASP A 24 29.07 -26.93 -0.94
CA ASP A 24 29.72 -26.59 0.35
C ASP A 24 28.76 -26.78 1.52
N ARG A 25 27.47 -26.48 1.30
CA ARG A 25 26.41 -26.66 2.31
C ARG A 25 26.19 -28.14 2.65
N ASN A 26 26.18 -29.00 1.64
CA ASN A 26 26.07 -30.45 1.84
C ASN A 26 27.32 -31.04 2.51
N GLU A 27 28.50 -30.49 2.20
CA GLU A 27 29.76 -30.91 2.82
C GLU A 27 29.80 -30.52 4.31
N MET A 28 29.37 -29.31 4.67
CA MET A 28 29.23 -28.88 6.07
C MET A 28 28.21 -29.72 6.84
N TRP A 29 27.07 -30.03 6.23
CA TRP A 29 26.04 -30.87 6.85
C TRP A 29 26.58 -32.25 7.19
N ARG A 30 27.37 -32.83 6.28
CA ARG A 30 28.00 -34.12 6.49
C ARG A 30 29.05 -34.07 7.61
N GLN A 31 29.86 -33.02 7.69
CA GLN A 31 30.83 -32.85 8.78
C GLN A 31 30.16 -32.63 10.15
N LEU A 32 29.06 -31.88 10.21
CA LEU A 32 28.30 -31.69 11.44
C LEU A 32 27.62 -32.98 11.90
N SER A 33 27.08 -33.77 10.96
CA SER A 33 26.51 -35.07 11.25
C SER A 33 27.57 -36.05 11.79
N ASP A 34 28.72 -36.14 11.13
CA ASP A 34 29.82 -36.98 11.60
C ASP A 34 30.31 -36.51 12.99
N TYR A 35 30.44 -35.21 13.22
CA TYR A 35 30.84 -34.67 14.52
C TYR A 35 29.86 -35.03 15.65
N ALA A 36 28.56 -34.96 15.37
CA ALA A 36 27.51 -35.32 16.32
C ALA A 36 27.54 -36.81 16.70
N ASP A 37 27.84 -37.68 15.75
CA ASP A 37 27.97 -39.12 15.99
C ASP A 37 29.20 -39.48 16.85
N PHE A 38 30.29 -38.71 16.73
CA PHE A 38 31.51 -38.93 17.52
C PHE A 38 31.53 -38.22 18.88
N HIS A 39 30.58 -37.31 19.16
CA HIS A 39 30.45 -36.60 20.44
C HIS A 39 29.07 -36.78 21.10
N PRO A 40 28.62 -38.03 21.36
CA PRO A 40 27.40 -38.23 22.15
C PRO A 40 27.61 -37.63 23.54
N LEU A 41 26.74 -36.69 23.91
CA LEU A 41 26.79 -35.97 25.20
C LEU A 41 26.81 -36.99 26.36
N LYS A 42 28.01 -37.27 26.89
CA LYS A 42 28.22 -38.06 28.10
C LYS A 42 28.18 -37.14 29.31
N GLY A 43 27.29 -37.49 30.24
CA GLY A 43 27.20 -36.90 31.57
C GLY A 43 25.85 -36.21 31.79
N GLU A 44 25.15 -36.34 32.90
CA GLU A 44 25.30 -37.15 34.09
C GLU A 44 24.01 -36.88 34.89
N SER A 45 23.53 -37.86 35.64
CA SER A 45 22.37 -37.74 36.51
C SER A 45 22.55 -36.63 37.55
N ARG A 46 21.82 -35.52 37.39
CA ARG A 46 21.48 -34.60 38.49
C ARG A 46 19.98 -34.38 38.49
N SER A 47 19.35 -34.93 39.51
CA SER A 47 17.96 -34.70 39.92
C SER A 47 17.65 -33.20 39.97
N ARG A 48 17.03 -32.68 38.91
CA ARG A 48 16.42 -31.35 38.87
C ARG A 48 15.00 -31.44 39.42
N PRO A 49 14.56 -30.49 40.26
CA PRO A 49 13.21 -30.46 40.80
C PRO A 49 12.22 -30.37 39.64
N LYS A 50 11.17 -31.21 39.69
CA LYS A 50 10.12 -31.28 38.66
C LYS A 50 9.39 -29.94 38.60
N SER A 51 9.84 -29.08 37.69
CA SER A 51 9.11 -27.87 37.30
C SER A 51 7.84 -28.30 36.58
N LEU A 52 6.69 -27.92 37.16
CA LEU A 52 5.33 -28.14 36.65
C LEU A 52 5.13 -27.65 35.19
N LEU A 53 6.04 -26.83 34.67
CA LEU A 53 5.99 -26.28 33.31
C LEU A 53 6.48 -27.25 32.21
N THR A 54 7.08 -28.40 32.56
CA THR A 54 7.59 -29.34 31.54
C THR A 54 6.59 -30.42 31.11
N THR A 55 5.51 -30.64 31.87
CA THR A 55 4.50 -31.64 31.50
C THR A 55 3.46 -31.10 30.52
N VAL A 56 3.25 -29.79 30.45
CA VAL A 56 2.26 -29.18 29.54
C VAL A 56 2.74 -29.18 28.07
N ARG A 57 4.07 -29.18 27.84
CA ARG A 57 4.65 -29.12 26.49
C ARG A 57 4.58 -30.44 25.71
N SER A 58 4.34 -31.58 26.37
CA SER A 58 4.31 -32.91 25.71
C SER A 58 2.91 -33.47 25.43
N LEU A 59 1.84 -32.80 25.86
CA LEU A 59 0.46 -33.30 25.69
C LEU A 59 -0.35 -32.55 24.63
N VAL A 60 -0.01 -31.29 24.31
CA VAL A 60 -0.78 -30.49 23.35
C VAL A 60 -0.31 -30.69 21.89
N VAL A 61 0.99 -30.88 21.67
CA VAL A 61 1.56 -30.80 20.30
C VAL A 61 1.48 -32.12 19.52
N THR A 62 1.50 -33.28 20.17
CA THR A 62 1.78 -34.56 19.46
C THR A 62 0.56 -35.35 19.01
N LYS A 63 -0.67 -34.99 19.45
CA LYS A 63 -1.90 -35.66 19.00
C LYS A 63 -3.04 -34.74 18.56
N TRP A 64 -3.07 -33.50 19.06
CA TRP A 64 -4.09 -32.51 18.72
C TRP A 64 -3.50 -31.30 17.99
N GLY A 65 -2.17 -31.21 17.86
CA GLY A 65 -1.45 -30.12 17.21
C GLY A 65 -1.95 -29.81 15.79
N PRO A 66 -2.10 -30.81 14.89
CA PRO A 66 -2.60 -30.56 13.55
C PRO A 66 -4.07 -30.11 13.54
N SER A 67 -4.91 -30.65 14.43
CA SER A 67 -6.34 -30.33 14.49
C SER A 67 -6.62 -28.98 15.15
N LEU A 68 -5.83 -28.57 16.14
CA LEU A 68 -5.89 -27.23 16.73
C LEU A 68 -5.33 -26.18 15.77
N VAL A 69 -4.25 -26.48 15.05
CA VAL A 69 -3.75 -25.59 14.00
C VAL A 69 -4.77 -25.48 12.86
N ALA A 70 -5.39 -26.58 12.42
CA ALA A 70 -6.46 -26.54 11.43
C ALA A 70 -7.71 -25.82 11.93
N LEU A 71 -8.09 -25.99 13.20
CA LEU A 71 -9.20 -25.26 13.81
C LEU A 71 -8.90 -23.76 13.85
N VAL A 72 -7.69 -23.37 14.31
CA VAL A 72 -7.22 -21.97 14.29
C VAL A 72 -7.21 -21.44 12.87
N PHE A 73 -6.70 -22.19 11.90
CA PHE A 73 -6.72 -21.82 10.49
C PHE A 73 -8.15 -21.64 9.97
N VAL A 74 -9.07 -22.55 10.27
CA VAL A 74 -10.47 -22.45 9.83
C VAL A 74 -11.18 -21.29 10.53
N THR A 75 -10.92 -21.04 11.81
CA THR A 75 -11.49 -19.88 12.52
C THR A 75 -10.90 -18.58 12.01
N VAL A 76 -9.59 -18.50 11.76
CA VAL A 76 -8.88 -17.31 11.27
C VAL A 76 -9.25 -17.03 9.81
N LEU A 77 -9.33 -18.04 8.95
CA LEU A 77 -9.76 -17.88 7.56
C LEU A 77 -11.27 -17.58 7.47
N GLY A 78 -12.09 -18.22 8.31
CA GLY A 78 -13.54 -18.00 8.35
C GLY A 78 -13.90 -16.61 8.91
N SER A 79 -13.22 -16.15 9.96
CA SER A 79 -13.40 -14.79 10.49
C SER A 79 -12.71 -13.75 9.62
N GLY A 80 -11.60 -14.09 8.98
CA GLY A 80 -10.85 -13.21 8.09
C GLY A 80 -11.65 -12.82 6.85
N PHE A 81 -12.44 -13.75 6.28
CA PHE A 81 -13.36 -13.39 5.20
C PHE A 81 -14.43 -12.39 5.67
N LEU A 82 -15.00 -12.58 6.86
CA LEU A 82 -15.99 -11.65 7.40
C LEU A 82 -15.39 -10.27 7.74
N SER A 83 -14.13 -10.21 8.18
CA SER A 83 -13.46 -8.94 8.45
C SER A 83 -13.18 -8.14 7.18
N THR A 84 -13.14 -8.74 5.99
CA THR A 84 -12.96 -7.96 4.75
C THR A 84 -14.08 -6.93 4.52
N LYS A 85 -15.28 -7.19 5.05
CA LYS A 85 -16.46 -6.32 4.96
C LYS A 85 -16.73 -5.50 6.23
N SER A 86 -15.87 -5.58 7.24
CA SER A 86 -16.03 -4.75 8.43
C SER A 86 -15.58 -3.33 8.17
N LEU A 87 -16.31 -2.37 8.73
CA LEU A 87 -16.01 -0.94 8.71
C LEU A 87 -15.30 -0.49 10.00
N PRO A 88 -14.64 0.67 10.01
CA PRO A 88 -14.20 1.31 11.25
C PRO A 88 -15.32 1.32 12.31
N GLY A 89 -14.98 0.92 13.54
CA GLY A 89 -15.93 0.75 14.65
C GLY A 89 -16.51 -0.66 14.80
N ASP A 90 -16.41 -1.52 13.77
CA ASP A 90 -16.82 -2.92 13.89
C ASP A 90 -15.82 -3.76 14.67
N ALA A 91 -16.32 -4.77 15.39
CA ALA A 91 -15.50 -5.64 16.25
C ALA A 91 -14.41 -6.44 15.50
N LEU A 92 -14.59 -6.66 14.19
CA LEU A 92 -13.64 -7.40 13.35
C LEU A 92 -12.73 -6.49 12.52
N TYR A 93 -12.85 -5.16 12.65
CA TYR A 93 -12.05 -4.23 11.85
C TYR A 93 -10.55 -4.33 12.15
N SER A 94 -10.17 -4.51 13.41
CA SER A 94 -8.76 -4.75 13.77
C SER A 94 -8.21 -6.03 13.12
N MET A 95 -9.03 -7.07 12.96
CA MET A 95 -8.61 -8.27 12.23
C MET A 95 -8.38 -8.00 10.73
N LYS A 96 -9.18 -7.11 10.13
CA LYS A 96 -9.02 -6.69 8.74
C LYS A 96 -7.64 -6.05 8.54
N VAL A 97 -7.35 -5.03 9.34
CA VAL A 97 -6.19 -4.14 9.17
C VAL A 97 -4.91 -4.75 9.73
N GLU A 98 -4.95 -5.42 10.89
CA GLU A 98 -3.73 -5.93 11.54
C GLU A 98 -3.32 -7.32 11.05
N VAL A 99 -4.21 -8.06 10.39
CA VAL A 99 -3.95 -9.46 10.02
C VAL A 99 -4.22 -9.73 8.55
N VAL A 100 -5.44 -9.47 8.07
CA VAL A 100 -5.82 -9.87 6.70
C VAL A 100 -5.05 -9.07 5.66
N GLU A 101 -5.02 -7.74 5.80
CA GLU A 101 -4.33 -6.86 4.86
C GLU A 101 -2.81 -7.08 4.85
N PRO A 102 -2.08 -7.11 5.99
CA PRO A 102 -0.65 -7.38 5.97
C PRO A 102 -0.31 -8.72 5.32
N ILE A 103 -1.12 -9.76 5.53
CA ILE A 103 -0.91 -11.06 4.87
C ILE A 103 -1.06 -10.94 3.35
N ASN A 104 -2.04 -10.17 2.87
CA ASN A 104 -2.21 -9.92 1.44
C ASN A 104 -1.04 -9.09 0.88
N GLY A 105 -0.57 -8.09 1.62
CA GLY A 105 0.59 -7.27 1.28
C GLY A 105 1.86 -8.11 1.05
N LEU A 106 2.09 -9.11 1.89
CA LEU A 106 3.24 -10.02 1.76
C LEU A 106 3.21 -10.91 0.51
N LEU A 107 2.12 -10.92 -0.25
CA LEU A 107 2.01 -11.68 -1.51
C LEU A 107 2.48 -10.90 -2.73
N TYR A 108 2.73 -9.60 -2.59
CA TYR A 108 3.32 -8.78 -3.65
C TYR A 108 4.84 -8.95 -3.62
N PHE A 109 5.42 -9.27 -4.78
CA PHE A 109 6.83 -9.64 -4.90
C PHE A 109 7.67 -8.60 -5.64
N SER A 110 7.06 -7.53 -6.13
CA SER A 110 7.72 -6.43 -6.83
C SER A 110 7.36 -5.11 -6.18
N ASP A 111 8.30 -4.16 -6.19
CA ASP A 111 8.10 -2.82 -5.63
C ASP A 111 6.90 -2.12 -6.28
N ARG A 112 6.68 -2.34 -7.59
CA ARG A 112 5.51 -1.85 -8.33
C ARG A 112 4.20 -2.42 -7.79
N ASP A 113 4.13 -3.73 -7.61
CA ASP A 113 2.90 -4.35 -7.10
C ASP A 113 2.64 -3.92 -5.65
N GLU A 114 3.70 -3.71 -4.87
CA GLU A 114 3.61 -3.19 -3.49
C GLU A 114 3.12 -1.74 -3.47
N LEU A 115 3.67 -0.87 -4.32
CA LEU A 115 3.21 0.52 -4.49
C LEU A 115 1.72 0.59 -4.82
N ASN A 116 1.28 -0.16 -5.83
CA ASN A 116 -0.14 -0.26 -6.20
C ASN A 116 -0.99 -0.80 -5.05
N TYR A 117 -0.49 -1.78 -4.30
CA TYR A 117 -1.20 -2.31 -3.15
C TYR A 117 -1.46 -1.26 -2.06
N HIS A 118 -0.51 -0.35 -1.81
CA HIS A 118 -0.74 0.73 -0.86
C HIS A 118 -1.83 1.69 -1.34
N VAL A 119 -1.88 2.03 -2.63
CA VAL A 119 -2.95 2.85 -3.21
C VAL A 119 -4.30 2.13 -3.19
N ASP A 120 -4.36 0.84 -3.53
CA ASP A 120 -5.56 0.00 -3.38
C ASP A 120 -6.12 0.06 -1.95
N LEU A 121 -5.24 0.06 -0.94
CA LEU A 121 -5.66 0.20 0.44
C LEU A 121 -6.23 1.60 0.72
N MET A 122 -5.66 2.66 0.16
CA MET A 122 -6.20 4.02 0.28
C MET A 122 -7.59 4.14 -0.36
N GLU A 123 -7.78 3.58 -1.55
CA GLU A 123 -9.09 3.51 -2.22
C GLU A 123 -10.12 2.76 -1.35
N ARG A 124 -9.71 1.64 -0.74
CA ARG A 124 -10.59 0.92 0.20
C ARG A 124 -10.99 1.79 1.38
N ARG A 125 -10.08 2.61 1.93
CA ARG A 125 -10.44 3.57 2.99
C ARG A 125 -11.43 4.62 2.52
N LEU A 126 -11.32 5.07 1.27
CA LEU A 126 -12.31 5.96 0.67
C LEU A 126 -13.68 5.27 0.58
N PHE A 127 -13.75 4.03 0.09
CA PHE A 127 -15.02 3.28 0.04
C PHE A 127 -15.61 3.07 1.43
N GLU A 128 -14.80 2.75 2.44
CA GLU A 128 -15.29 2.63 3.81
C GLU A 128 -15.82 3.96 4.37
N MET A 129 -15.12 5.07 4.07
CA MET A 129 -15.58 6.40 4.43
C MET A 129 -16.91 6.75 3.76
N GLN A 130 -17.06 6.38 2.48
CA GLN A 130 -18.30 6.53 1.73
C GLN A 130 -19.44 5.69 2.33
N GLU A 131 -19.20 4.42 2.64
CA GLU A 131 -20.20 3.55 3.28
C GLU A 131 -20.64 4.11 4.65
N LEU A 132 -19.69 4.56 5.48
CA LEU A 132 -19.98 5.21 6.77
C LEU A 132 -20.74 6.53 6.58
N SER A 133 -20.35 7.34 5.60
CA SER A 133 -20.97 8.61 5.23
C SER A 133 -22.42 8.43 4.80
N GLN A 134 -22.70 7.41 3.99
CA GLN A 134 -24.04 7.07 3.51
C GLN A 134 -24.91 6.50 4.63
N ALA A 135 -24.33 5.72 5.53
CA ALA A 135 -25.03 5.17 6.69
C ALA A 135 -25.25 6.18 7.83
N GLU A 136 -24.83 7.45 7.66
CA GLU A 136 -24.82 8.49 8.70
C GLU A 136 -24.08 8.06 9.98
N LYS A 137 -23.01 7.27 9.81
CA LYS A 137 -22.18 6.71 10.87
C LYS A 137 -20.76 7.25 10.87
N LEU A 138 -20.39 8.07 9.90
CA LEU A 138 -19.08 8.72 9.88
C LEU A 138 -18.99 9.72 11.03
N THR A 139 -18.16 9.44 12.02
CA THR A 139 -17.85 10.37 13.12
C THR A 139 -16.39 10.80 13.07
N PRO A 140 -15.99 11.85 13.83
CA PRO A 140 -14.59 12.26 13.90
C PRO A 140 -13.63 11.13 14.32
N THR A 141 -14.11 10.14 15.10
CA THR A 141 -13.29 8.99 15.49
C THR A 141 -13.01 8.05 14.33
N GLU A 142 -14.01 7.75 13.48
CA GLU A 142 -13.77 6.92 12.29
C GLU A 142 -12.90 7.65 11.27
N VAL A 143 -13.06 8.97 11.10
CA VAL A 143 -12.18 9.79 10.26
C VAL A 143 -10.75 9.75 10.79
N GLU A 144 -10.54 9.88 12.11
CA GLU A 144 -9.20 9.80 12.70
C GLU A 144 -8.54 8.43 12.45
N ILE A 145 -9.29 7.33 12.58
CA ILE A 145 -8.79 5.96 12.32
C ILE A 145 -8.39 5.81 10.85
N LEU A 146 -9.24 6.26 9.92
CA LEU A 146 -8.96 6.20 8.50
C LEU A 146 -7.75 7.08 8.13
N GLY A 147 -7.66 8.27 8.71
CA GLY A 147 -6.53 9.19 8.54
C GLY A 147 -5.20 8.61 9.04
N ASP A 148 -5.19 7.93 10.18
CA ASP A 148 -3.99 7.22 10.67
C ASP A 148 -3.54 6.12 9.70
N GLN A 149 -4.49 5.40 9.12
CA GLN A 149 -4.19 4.33 8.16
C GLN A 149 -3.64 4.90 6.85
N LEU A 150 -4.19 6.02 6.38
CA LEU A 150 -3.71 6.70 5.18
C LEU A 150 -2.33 7.31 5.37
N ALA A 151 -2.05 7.89 6.55
CA ALA A 151 -0.71 8.37 6.88
C ALA A 151 0.31 7.24 6.90
N GLU A 152 -0.06 6.07 7.45
CA GLU A 152 0.80 4.88 7.39
C GLU A 152 1.05 4.44 5.93
N ARG A 153 0.00 4.39 5.08
CA ARG A 153 0.16 4.03 3.67
C ARG A 153 1.03 5.04 2.91
N THR A 154 0.89 6.33 3.20
CA THR A 154 1.68 7.41 2.59
C THR A 154 3.15 7.29 2.98
N SER A 155 3.43 6.98 4.25
CA SER A 155 4.78 6.69 4.71
C SER A 155 5.37 5.46 4.00
N ASP A 156 4.60 4.38 3.87
CA ASP A 156 5.05 3.17 3.16
C ASP A 156 5.35 3.46 1.68
N ILE A 157 4.50 4.25 1.00
CA ILE A 157 4.72 4.71 -0.39
C ILE A 157 6.00 5.53 -0.47
N SER A 158 6.19 6.51 0.42
CA SER A 158 7.41 7.32 0.47
C SER A 158 8.66 6.45 0.65
N ASP A 159 8.63 5.52 1.60
CA ASP A 159 9.73 4.60 1.87
C ASP A 159 10.04 3.72 0.65
N LEU A 160 9.01 3.23 -0.06
CA LEU A 160 9.18 2.45 -1.29
C LEU A 160 9.83 3.25 -2.40
N LEU A 161 9.38 4.49 -2.63
CA LEU A 161 9.94 5.39 -3.65
C LEU A 161 11.39 5.80 -3.32
N GLU A 162 11.71 6.07 -2.04
CA GLU A 162 13.08 6.42 -1.61
C GLU A 162 14.06 5.24 -1.70
N GLN A 163 13.59 4.01 -1.47
CA GLN A 163 14.43 2.81 -1.45
C GLN A 163 14.71 2.24 -2.85
N GLN A 164 14.11 2.80 -3.90
CA GLN A 164 14.37 2.39 -5.28
C GLN A 164 15.83 2.67 -5.63
N THR A 165 16.59 1.59 -5.83
CA THR A 165 18.05 1.66 -6.01
C THR A 165 18.53 1.41 -7.43
N ASP A 166 17.62 1.22 -8.40
CA ASP A 166 17.79 1.35 -9.87
C ASP A 166 16.81 0.38 -10.57
N GLU A 167 15.84 0.92 -11.34
CA GLU A 167 15.03 0.23 -12.39
C GLU A 167 13.77 -0.60 -12.01
N THR A 168 13.26 -0.64 -10.77
CA THR A 168 12.03 -1.44 -10.51
C THR A 168 10.72 -0.74 -10.92
N ILE A 169 10.62 0.58 -10.73
CA ILE A 169 9.45 1.38 -11.10
C ILE A 169 9.90 2.53 -11.99
N LEU A 170 9.23 2.71 -13.12
CA LEU A 170 9.51 3.84 -14.02
C LEU A 170 8.85 5.11 -13.45
N PRO A 171 9.47 6.30 -13.59
CA PRO A 171 8.88 7.52 -13.05
C PRO A 171 7.45 7.80 -13.53
N ALA A 172 7.17 7.51 -14.80
CA ALA A 172 5.82 7.58 -15.35
C ALA A 172 4.81 6.67 -14.61
N GLU A 173 5.21 5.45 -14.23
CA GLU A 173 4.34 4.51 -13.51
C GLU A 173 4.12 4.95 -12.05
N SER A 174 5.17 5.44 -11.39
CA SER A 174 5.05 6.05 -10.06
C SER A 174 4.11 7.25 -10.08
N LEU A 175 4.22 8.09 -11.11
CA LEU A 175 3.43 9.32 -11.26
C LEU A 175 1.94 9.02 -11.46
N GLU A 176 1.61 8.02 -12.28
CA GLU A 176 0.24 7.51 -12.45
C GLU A 176 -0.34 7.05 -11.10
N THR A 177 0.44 6.25 -10.36
CA THR A 177 0.03 5.70 -9.07
C THR A 177 -0.18 6.80 -8.02
N LEU A 178 0.72 7.78 -7.96
CA LEU A 178 0.61 8.93 -7.06
C LEU A 178 -0.54 9.87 -7.47
N SER A 179 -0.79 10.06 -8.77
CA SER A 179 -1.94 10.83 -9.27
C SER A 179 -3.26 10.26 -8.73
N ASN A 180 -3.41 8.94 -8.83
CA ASN A 180 -4.58 8.26 -8.28
C ASN A 180 -4.66 8.44 -6.75
N ALA A 181 -3.55 8.26 -6.03
CA ALA A 181 -3.52 8.49 -4.58
C ALA A 181 -3.94 9.92 -4.18
N VAL A 182 -3.51 10.95 -4.93
CA VAL A 182 -3.95 12.35 -4.73
C VAL A 182 -5.46 12.46 -4.89
N ALA A 183 -6.02 11.89 -5.97
CA ALA A 183 -7.46 11.93 -6.24
C ALA A 183 -8.28 11.26 -5.13
N VAL A 184 -7.82 10.09 -4.65
CA VAL A 184 -8.44 9.35 -3.54
C VAL A 184 -8.47 10.20 -2.27
N VAL A 185 -7.36 10.80 -1.87
CA VAL A 185 -7.29 11.61 -0.64
C VAL A 185 -8.12 12.89 -0.78
N ARG A 186 -8.12 13.51 -1.97
CA ARG A 186 -9.00 14.65 -2.25
C ARG A 186 -10.48 14.27 -2.09
N ALA A 187 -10.88 13.09 -2.55
CA ALA A 187 -12.24 12.58 -2.38
C ALA A 187 -12.59 12.34 -0.91
N GLN A 188 -11.65 11.85 -0.11
CA GLN A 188 -11.83 11.66 1.34
C GLN A 188 -11.98 13.00 2.07
N ASN A 189 -11.11 13.98 1.80
CA ASN A 189 -11.22 15.34 2.35
C ASN A 189 -12.58 15.97 2.03
N PHE A 190 -13.05 15.82 0.79
CA PHE A 190 -14.36 16.32 0.40
C PHE A 190 -15.52 15.68 1.21
N ILE A 191 -15.43 14.38 1.52
CA ILE A 191 -16.45 13.69 2.34
C ILE A 191 -16.37 14.17 3.79
N GLU A 192 -15.17 14.31 4.34
CA GLU A 192 -14.95 14.84 5.69
C GLU A 192 -15.55 16.25 5.81
N ASP A 193 -15.12 17.19 4.97
CA ASP A 193 -15.56 18.60 4.98
C ASP A 193 -17.09 18.74 4.91
N ARG A 194 -17.75 17.82 4.19
CA ARG A 194 -19.19 17.84 4.02
C ARG A 194 -19.95 17.36 5.27
N GLN A 195 -19.38 16.47 6.07
CA GLN A 195 -20.08 15.81 7.18
C GLN A 195 -19.57 16.19 8.57
N ILE A 196 -18.30 16.56 8.68
CA ILE A 196 -17.63 16.87 9.93
C ILE A 196 -17.36 18.37 9.99
N ASP A 197 -18.14 19.12 10.76
CA ASP A 197 -18.01 20.59 10.92
C ASP A 197 -16.85 20.99 11.88
N ASP A 198 -15.86 20.10 12.09
CA ASP A 198 -14.68 20.45 12.88
C ASP A 198 -13.67 21.15 11.97
N LYS A 199 -13.20 22.32 12.41
CA LYS A 199 -12.25 23.17 11.66
C LYS A 199 -10.80 22.97 12.10
N THR A 200 -10.55 21.92 12.86
CA THR A 200 -9.20 21.52 13.21
C THR A 200 -8.56 20.90 11.97
N GLU A 201 -7.31 21.28 11.68
CA GLU A 201 -6.50 20.68 10.61
C GLU A 201 -6.61 19.15 10.69
N SER A 202 -7.21 18.56 9.66
CA SER A 202 -7.46 17.12 9.63
C SER A 202 -6.15 16.38 9.39
N LYS A 203 -6.03 15.16 9.89
CA LYS A 203 -4.93 14.27 9.47
C LYS A 203 -4.97 14.03 7.95
N LEU A 204 -6.16 14.09 7.35
CA LEU A 204 -6.31 13.94 5.90
C LEU A 204 -5.73 15.12 5.11
N ASP A 205 -5.74 16.34 5.66
CA ASP A 205 -5.07 17.49 5.05
C ASP A 205 -3.55 17.26 5.01
N VAL A 206 -2.98 16.79 6.13
CA VAL A 206 -1.55 16.47 6.22
C VAL A 206 -1.16 15.38 5.22
N VAL A 207 -1.96 14.32 5.13
CA VAL A 207 -1.75 13.24 4.15
C VAL A 207 -1.84 13.77 2.71
N ALA A 208 -2.79 14.66 2.42
CA ALA A 208 -2.93 15.25 1.09
C ALA A 208 -1.68 16.06 0.71
N ASP A 209 -1.15 16.85 1.65
CA ASP A 209 0.08 17.61 1.45
C ASP A 209 1.27 16.68 1.23
N GLU A 210 1.43 15.63 2.04
CA GLU A 210 2.53 14.66 1.90
C GLU A 210 2.51 13.96 0.53
N ILE A 211 1.35 13.46 0.09
CA ILE A 211 1.23 12.81 -1.23
C ILE A 211 1.45 13.79 -2.37
N ASN A 212 0.97 15.03 -2.26
CA ASN A 212 1.22 16.04 -3.28
C ASN A 212 2.70 16.38 -3.40
N GLU A 213 3.45 16.38 -2.30
CA GLU A 213 4.91 16.57 -2.34
C GLU A 213 5.63 15.36 -2.96
N LEU A 214 5.19 14.13 -2.69
CA LEU A 214 5.70 12.93 -3.38
C LEU A 214 5.42 13.00 -4.89
N TYR A 215 4.20 13.37 -5.28
CA TYR A 215 3.80 13.55 -6.67
C TYR A 215 4.71 14.57 -7.38
N LYS A 216 4.96 15.73 -6.78
CA LYS A 216 5.84 16.76 -7.35
C LYS A 216 7.30 16.31 -7.44
N ALA A 217 7.78 15.52 -6.48
CA ALA A 217 9.11 14.94 -6.56
C ALA A 217 9.24 14.00 -7.77
N GLU A 218 8.23 13.16 -7.99
CA GLU A 218 8.19 12.24 -9.13
C GLU A 218 8.06 12.98 -10.48
N VAL A 219 7.28 14.07 -10.54
CA VAL A 219 7.25 14.97 -11.71
C VAL A 219 8.66 15.47 -12.03
N ALA A 220 9.41 15.91 -11.01
CA ALA A 220 10.77 16.41 -11.21
C ALA A 220 11.72 15.31 -11.70
N ASP A 221 11.56 14.08 -11.21
CA ASP A 221 12.37 12.94 -11.64
C ASP A 221 12.06 12.52 -13.09
N LEU A 222 10.78 12.51 -13.49
CA LEU A 222 10.38 12.28 -14.88
C LEU A 222 10.93 13.37 -15.82
N LEU A 223 10.88 14.64 -15.41
CA LEU A 223 11.43 15.77 -16.17
C LEU A 223 12.95 15.73 -16.32
N ASN A 224 13.66 15.10 -15.38
CA ASN A 224 15.10 14.85 -15.50
C ASN A 224 15.44 13.73 -16.50
N GLY A 225 14.43 12.98 -16.96
CA GLY A 225 14.53 11.92 -17.96
C GLY A 225 14.67 12.43 -19.39
N GLU A 226 14.35 11.56 -20.36
CA GLU A 226 14.36 11.93 -21.79
C GLU A 226 13.06 12.68 -22.16
N GLU A 227 13.18 13.75 -22.94
CA GLU A 227 12.07 14.58 -23.42
C GLU A 227 10.95 13.76 -24.12
N GLU A 228 11.37 12.70 -24.83
CA GLU A 228 10.48 11.76 -25.51
C GLU A 228 9.58 11.01 -24.50
N GLN A 229 10.12 10.60 -23.35
CA GLN A 229 9.37 9.87 -22.32
C GLN A 229 8.33 10.78 -21.64
N VAL A 230 8.69 12.04 -21.36
CA VAL A 230 7.75 13.03 -20.80
C VAL A 230 6.59 13.27 -21.77
N THR A 231 6.92 13.45 -23.05
CA THR A 231 5.94 13.72 -24.10
C THR A 231 5.03 12.52 -24.34
N GLU A 232 5.59 11.30 -24.37
CA GLU A 232 4.83 10.05 -24.47
C GLU A 232 3.86 9.91 -23.30
N TYR A 233 4.32 10.10 -22.06
CA TYR A 233 3.46 10.07 -20.87
C TYR A 233 2.31 11.08 -20.96
N ILE A 234 2.59 12.33 -21.35
CA ILE A 234 1.53 13.35 -21.49
C ILE A 234 0.48 12.89 -22.49
N TYR A 235 0.88 12.37 -23.66
CA TYR A 235 -0.08 11.92 -24.67
C TYR A 235 -0.86 10.69 -24.23
N ASP A 236 -0.21 9.73 -23.57
CA ASP A 236 -0.87 8.52 -23.07
C ASP A 236 -1.96 8.89 -22.04
N VAL A 237 -1.65 9.80 -21.10
CA VAL A 237 -2.63 10.29 -20.12
C VAL A 237 -3.77 11.06 -20.80
N LEU A 238 -3.47 11.91 -21.78
CA LEU A 238 -4.52 12.64 -22.51
C LEU A 238 -5.42 11.71 -23.34
N ASP A 239 -4.88 10.63 -23.89
CA ASP A 239 -5.64 9.61 -24.62
C ASP A 239 -6.59 8.86 -23.67
N GLU A 240 -6.08 8.41 -22.52
CA GLU A 240 -6.89 7.79 -21.46
C GLU A 240 -8.02 8.72 -20.99
N MET A 241 -7.69 9.98 -20.69
CA MET A 241 -8.68 10.97 -20.28
C MET A 241 -9.73 11.24 -21.37
N SER A 242 -9.35 11.17 -22.66
CA SER A 242 -10.30 11.36 -23.75
C SER A 242 -11.35 10.25 -23.75
N ASP A 243 -10.95 9.00 -23.49
CA ASP A 243 -11.88 7.87 -23.38
C ASP A 243 -12.82 8.05 -22.18
N ASP A 244 -12.29 8.46 -21.03
CA ASP A 244 -13.08 8.68 -19.81
C ASP A 244 -14.06 9.85 -19.95
N ILE A 245 -13.65 10.98 -20.55
CA ILE A 245 -14.52 12.15 -20.77
C ILE A 245 -15.71 11.80 -21.68
N GLU A 246 -15.56 10.88 -22.63
CA GLU A 246 -16.68 10.41 -23.46
C GLU A 246 -17.73 9.62 -22.64
N GLU A 247 -17.33 9.04 -21.51
CA GLU A 247 -18.20 8.26 -20.61
C GLU A 247 -18.87 9.11 -19.52
N VAL A 248 -18.27 10.23 -19.11
CA VAL A 248 -18.79 11.09 -18.02
C VAL A 248 -20.12 11.75 -18.39
N THR A 249 -21.08 11.72 -17.46
CA THR A 249 -22.43 12.28 -17.68
C THR A 249 -22.52 13.79 -17.43
N PRO A 250 -23.47 14.52 -18.05
CA PRO A 250 -23.56 16.00 -17.98
C PRO A 250 -23.86 16.63 -16.61
N SER A 251 -23.87 15.87 -15.50
CA SER A 251 -24.16 16.39 -14.16
C SER A 251 -22.98 17.16 -13.53
N VAL A 252 -21.79 17.09 -14.13
CA VAL A 252 -20.53 17.65 -13.60
C VAL A 252 -20.25 19.07 -14.14
N LEU A 253 -21.29 19.87 -14.37
CA LEU A 253 -21.22 21.18 -15.06
C LEU A 253 -20.24 22.21 -14.43
N SER A 254 -19.83 22.05 -13.17
CA SER A 254 -18.77 22.88 -12.56
C SER A 254 -17.37 22.36 -12.87
N SER A 255 -17.15 21.05 -12.82
CA SER A 255 -15.84 20.46 -13.09
C SER A 255 -15.54 20.40 -14.60
N GLU A 256 -16.54 20.43 -15.48
CA GLU A 256 -16.32 20.60 -16.92
C GLU A 256 -15.61 21.92 -17.26
N SER A 257 -15.88 23.00 -16.50
CA SER A 257 -15.18 24.28 -16.69
C SER A 257 -13.74 24.19 -16.24
N GLU A 258 -13.48 23.62 -15.05
CA GLU A 258 -12.12 23.50 -14.51
C GLU A 258 -11.27 22.50 -15.33
N LEU A 259 -11.85 21.37 -15.73
CA LEU A 259 -11.20 20.40 -16.61
C LEU A 259 -10.90 21.00 -17.99
N GLY A 260 -11.85 21.76 -18.56
CA GLY A 260 -11.64 22.47 -19.81
C GLY A 260 -10.53 23.50 -19.73
N ASP A 261 -10.42 24.21 -18.61
CA ASP A 261 -9.33 25.16 -18.34
C ASP A 261 -7.97 24.43 -18.27
N TYR A 262 -7.88 23.31 -17.55
CA TYR A 262 -6.65 22.51 -17.49
C TYR A 262 -6.24 21.95 -18.86
N LEU A 263 -7.17 21.38 -19.63
CA LEU A 263 -6.87 20.87 -20.98
C LEU A 263 -6.44 21.98 -21.94
N SER A 264 -7.03 23.18 -21.81
CA SER A 264 -6.59 24.37 -22.54
C SER A 264 -5.16 24.77 -22.15
N ASP A 265 -4.84 24.74 -20.85
CA ASP A 265 -3.52 25.08 -20.33
C ASP A 265 -2.46 24.03 -20.73
N VAL A 266 -2.81 22.74 -20.79
CA VAL A 266 -1.95 21.67 -21.36
C VAL A 266 -1.62 21.98 -22.82
N SER A 267 -2.64 22.26 -23.64
CA SER A 267 -2.44 22.60 -25.06
C SER A 267 -1.55 23.83 -25.22
N GLY A 268 -1.77 24.87 -24.40
CA GLY A 268 -0.94 26.08 -24.41
C GLY A 268 0.52 25.79 -24.05
N ALA A 269 0.75 25.01 -23.00
CA ALA A 269 2.10 24.64 -22.56
C ALA A 269 2.84 23.78 -23.61
N LEU A 270 2.16 22.84 -24.27
CA LEU A 270 2.72 22.05 -25.36
C LEU A 270 3.08 22.91 -26.59
N GLU A 271 2.25 23.90 -26.94
CA GLU A 271 2.54 24.86 -28.00
C GLU A 271 3.77 25.74 -27.69
N GLU A 272 3.97 26.08 -26.41
CA GLU A 272 5.12 26.84 -25.93
C GLU A 272 6.40 25.99 -25.78
N GLY A 273 6.29 24.66 -25.83
CA GLY A 273 7.38 23.72 -25.55
C GLY A 273 7.76 23.67 -24.06
N ASP A 274 6.85 24.04 -23.17
CA ASP A 274 7.04 24.03 -21.71
C ASP A 274 6.51 22.71 -21.14
N LEU A 275 7.32 21.65 -21.24
CA LEU A 275 6.92 20.29 -20.85
C LEU A 275 6.68 20.14 -19.34
N GLU A 276 7.34 20.94 -18.51
CA GLU A 276 7.09 20.96 -17.06
C GLU A 276 5.66 21.40 -16.77
N LYS A 277 5.23 22.53 -17.36
CA LYS A 277 3.84 22.98 -17.23
C LYS A 277 2.85 21.99 -17.85
N ALA A 278 3.16 21.48 -19.05
CA ALA A 278 2.27 20.53 -19.72
C ALA A 278 2.06 19.27 -18.87
N LEU A 279 3.12 18.73 -18.27
CA LEU A 279 3.07 17.57 -17.38
C LEU A 279 2.26 17.87 -16.10
N LEU A 280 2.52 19.01 -15.46
CA LEU A 280 1.77 19.43 -14.26
C LEU A 280 0.27 19.58 -14.55
N TYR A 281 -0.10 20.32 -15.60
CA TYR A 281 -1.50 20.52 -15.95
C TYR A 281 -2.19 19.22 -16.37
N THR A 282 -1.48 18.32 -17.07
CA THR A 282 -2.01 16.99 -17.43
C THR A 282 -2.32 16.18 -16.18
N GLY A 283 -1.41 16.19 -15.21
CA GLY A 283 -1.61 15.57 -13.91
C GLY A 283 -2.78 16.14 -13.13
N GLU A 284 -2.88 17.46 -13.01
CA GLU A 284 -4.00 18.13 -12.32
C GLU A 284 -5.36 17.81 -12.98
N ALA A 285 -5.38 17.75 -14.32
CA ALA A 285 -6.55 17.38 -15.08
C ALA A 285 -6.97 15.93 -14.81
N LYS A 286 -6.03 14.98 -14.81
CA LYS A 286 -6.29 13.57 -14.46
C LYS A 286 -6.78 13.43 -13.02
N GLN A 287 -6.10 14.04 -12.06
CA GLN A 287 -6.50 14.02 -10.65
C GLN A 287 -7.92 14.56 -10.43
N LEU A 288 -8.32 15.60 -11.17
CA LEU A 288 -9.67 16.15 -11.11
C LEU A 288 -10.70 15.17 -11.70
N LEU A 289 -10.38 14.53 -12.82
CA LEU A 289 -11.23 13.52 -13.45
C LEU A 289 -11.43 12.31 -12.52
N ASP A 290 -10.34 11.72 -12.03
CA ASP A 290 -10.36 10.60 -11.10
C ASP A 290 -11.12 10.95 -9.81
N PHE A 291 -10.90 12.15 -9.26
CA PHE A 291 -11.66 12.66 -8.11
C PHE A 291 -13.16 12.68 -8.36
N ASN A 292 -13.61 13.17 -9.52
CA ASN A 292 -15.03 13.18 -9.86
C ASN A 292 -15.56 11.75 -10.01
N ASN A 293 -14.83 10.87 -10.69
CA ASN A 293 -15.20 9.45 -10.84
C ASN A 293 -15.41 8.79 -9.46
N TYR A 294 -14.52 9.04 -8.50
CA TYR A 294 -14.68 8.57 -7.12
C TYR A 294 -15.93 9.06 -6.42
N LEU A 295 -16.40 10.28 -6.73
CA LEU A 295 -17.63 10.83 -6.17
C LEU A 295 -18.88 10.33 -6.89
N GLU A 296 -18.81 10.03 -8.19
CA GLU A 296 -19.94 9.57 -9.03
C GLU A 296 -20.37 8.13 -8.74
N VAL A 297 -19.46 7.24 -8.33
CA VAL A 297 -19.77 5.86 -7.91
C VAL A 297 -20.91 5.80 -6.86
N LYS A 298 -21.18 6.93 -6.19
CA LYS A 298 -22.28 7.14 -5.25
C LYS A 298 -23.69 7.19 -5.85
N GLU A 299 -23.88 7.61 -7.11
CA GLU A 299 -25.25 7.82 -7.63
C GLU A 299 -25.89 6.54 -8.22
N ILE A 300 -25.09 5.58 -8.69
CA ILE A 300 -25.57 4.42 -9.44
C ILE A 300 -26.20 3.32 -8.56
N GLU A 301 -25.83 3.19 -7.27
CA GLU A 301 -26.36 2.13 -6.40
C GLU A 301 -27.66 2.48 -5.64
N THR A 302 -28.21 3.69 -5.79
CA THR A 302 -29.42 4.10 -5.05
C THR A 302 -30.74 3.92 -5.81
N GLU A 303 -30.72 3.54 -7.09
CA GLU A 303 -31.91 3.23 -7.90
C GLU A 303 -32.24 1.73 -7.92
N ASP A 304 -32.79 1.21 -6.81
CA ASP A 304 -33.99 0.36 -6.77
C ASP A 304 -34.09 -0.35 -5.41
N PRO A 305 -34.97 0.08 -4.48
CA PRO A 305 -35.52 -0.87 -3.54
C PRO A 305 -36.37 -1.86 -4.35
N VAL A 306 -35.81 -3.04 -4.61
CA VAL A 306 -36.58 -4.19 -5.08
C VAL A 306 -37.74 -4.38 -4.11
N ASP A 307 -38.95 -4.00 -4.56
CA ASP A 307 -40.21 -4.26 -3.87
C ASP A 307 -40.26 -5.75 -3.48
N ALA A 308 -40.16 -6.02 -2.18
CA ALA A 308 -40.30 -7.34 -1.56
C ALA A 308 -41.46 -7.34 -0.56
#